data_AF-A0A8H3HCG6-F1
#
_entry.id   AF-A0A8H3HCG6-F1
#
_cell.length_a   1.000
_cell.length_b   1.000
_cell.length_c   1.000
_cell.angle_alpha   90.00
_cell.angle_beta   90.00
_cell.angle_gamma   90.00
#
_symmetry.space_group_name_H-M   'P 1'
#
loop_
_entity.id
_entity.type
_entity.pdbx_description
1 polymer ?
#
loop_
_entity_poly.entity_id
_entity_poly.type
_entity_poly.pdbx_seq_one_letter_code
_entity_poly.pdbx_strand_id
1 'polypeptide(L)'
;MLRQDPWENLVSFICSQNNHISRITSMVHSLCIHFSPPICSSSELPGAPLNASWHPFPPPKALAHPNVEAKLRELGFGYRAKYIQKTAAMLCEKHEDPTKVLLELRQLSTSEARERLLEFHGVGPKVADCILLMSLDKTEVVPVDTHVQQIATKMYGFRSQGKRPKAMNPRLYSEIASKFTDTWGSYAGWAHSVLFTADLKSFANFGLDSTAAAMAHDATLPLPSPAPVVDKNPLDEQPVPTNESEISSRKPGTHNLVECVNFYSSQGETREASEDLDTTLAERVKRRRRLGNHA
;
A
#
# COMPACT_ATOMS: atom_id res chain seq x y z
N MET A 1 -11.07 -9.30 4.77
CA MET A 1 -9.83 -8.73 4.19
C MET A 1 -9.19 -9.80 3.32
N LEU A 2 -8.69 -9.45 2.13
CA LEU A 2 -7.91 -10.40 1.30
C LEU A 2 -6.45 -10.39 1.75
N ARG A 3 -5.78 -11.54 1.68
CA ARG A 3 -4.33 -11.68 1.90
C ARG A 3 -3.65 -11.90 0.55
N GLN A 4 -3.30 -10.80 -0.10
CA GLN A 4 -2.85 -10.79 -1.49
C GLN A 4 -1.35 -11.10 -1.63
N ASP A 5 -0.93 -11.43 -2.85
CA ASP A 5 0.49 -11.48 -3.23
C ASP A 5 1.11 -10.07 -3.12
N PRO A 6 2.25 -9.90 -2.42
CA PRO A 6 2.86 -8.58 -2.23
C PRO A 6 3.28 -7.86 -3.52
N TRP A 7 3.70 -8.61 -4.56
CA TRP A 7 4.13 -8.00 -5.82
C TRP A 7 2.94 -7.48 -6.62
N GLU A 8 1.91 -8.32 -6.79
CA GLU A 8 0.65 -7.91 -7.43
C GLU A 8 0.03 -6.71 -6.71
N ASN A 9 0.01 -6.75 -5.37
CA ASN A 9 -0.53 -5.67 -4.56
C ASN A 9 0.26 -4.36 -4.73
N LEU A 10 1.59 -4.42 -4.65
CA LEU A 10 2.49 -3.27 -4.84
C LEU A 10 2.24 -2.56 -6.18
N VAL A 11 2.26 -3.30 -7.28
CA VAL A 11 2.07 -2.71 -8.62
C VAL A 11 0.64 -2.21 -8.82
N SER A 12 -0.35 -2.93 -8.30
CA SER A 12 -1.76 -2.51 -8.35
C SER A 12 -2.00 -1.19 -7.61
N PHE A 13 -1.40 -1.00 -6.42
CA PHE A 13 -1.53 0.27 -5.70
C PHE A 13 -0.69 1.40 -6.27
N ILE A 14 0.44 1.12 -6.95
CA ILE A 14 1.09 2.12 -7.81
C ILE A 14 0.11 2.61 -8.89
N CYS A 15 -0.65 1.72 -9.52
CA CYS A 15 -1.70 2.08 -10.49
C CYS A 15 -2.83 2.93 -9.88
N SER A 16 -3.08 2.78 -8.57
CA SER A 16 -4.18 3.44 -7.86
C SER A 16 -3.97 4.92 -7.58
N GLN A 17 -2.73 5.40 -7.59
CA GLN A 17 -2.41 6.77 -7.19
C GLN A 17 -3.16 7.78 -8.05
N ASN A 18 -3.96 8.67 -7.45
CA ASN A 18 -4.76 9.68 -8.17
C ASN A 18 -5.56 9.07 -9.35
N ASN A 19 -6.36 8.03 -9.05
CA ASN A 19 -7.10 7.25 -10.03
C ASN A 19 -8.43 6.75 -9.44
N HIS A 20 -9.28 6.13 -10.25
CA HIS A 20 -10.55 5.55 -9.81
C HIS A 20 -10.65 4.07 -10.14
N ILE A 21 -11.43 3.32 -9.36
CA ILE A 21 -11.49 1.84 -9.37
C ILE A 21 -11.63 1.29 -10.78
N SER A 22 -12.61 1.74 -11.57
CA SER A 22 -12.83 1.25 -12.94
C SER A 22 -11.58 1.34 -13.83
N ARG A 23 -10.85 2.45 -13.79
CA ARG A 23 -9.63 2.60 -14.60
C ARG A 23 -8.47 1.79 -14.04
N ILE A 24 -8.35 1.68 -12.72
CA ILE A 24 -7.33 0.84 -12.07
C ILE A 24 -7.53 -0.62 -12.50
N THR A 25 -8.77 -1.12 -12.46
CA THR A 25 -9.12 -2.46 -12.93
C THR A 25 -8.71 -2.69 -14.38
N SER A 26 -9.05 -1.77 -15.29
CA SER A 26 -8.63 -1.85 -16.70
C SER A 26 -7.12 -1.82 -16.87
N MET A 27 -6.41 -0.99 -16.08
CA MET A 27 -4.94 -0.92 -16.13
C MET A 27 -4.32 -2.24 -15.69
N VAL A 28 -4.72 -2.80 -14.56
CA VAL A 28 -4.21 -4.09 -14.07
C VAL A 28 -4.51 -5.21 -15.06
N HIS A 29 -5.72 -5.25 -15.64
CA HIS A 29 -6.06 -6.24 -16.66
C HIS A 29 -5.19 -6.10 -17.93
N SER A 30 -5.00 -4.87 -18.41
CA SER A 30 -4.12 -4.57 -19.55
C SER A 30 -2.67 -4.97 -19.26
N LEU A 31 -2.20 -4.77 -18.03
CA LEU A 31 -0.88 -5.20 -17.60
C LEU A 31 -0.71 -6.72 -17.74
N CYS A 32 -1.67 -7.50 -17.24
CA CYS A 32 -1.60 -8.96 -17.33
C CYS A 32 -1.62 -9.45 -18.79
N ILE A 33 -2.48 -8.88 -19.63
CA ILE A 33 -2.57 -9.28 -21.06
C ILE A 33 -1.26 -9.03 -21.81
N HIS A 34 -0.62 -7.88 -21.58
CA HIS A 34 0.54 -7.47 -22.37
C HIS A 34 1.88 -8.01 -21.85
N PHE A 35 1.97 -8.39 -20.59
CA PHE A 35 3.22 -8.79 -19.94
C PHE A 35 3.22 -10.22 -19.38
N SER A 36 2.14 -10.97 -19.60
CA SER A 36 2.06 -12.39 -19.23
C SER A 36 1.38 -13.22 -20.33
N PRO A 37 1.84 -14.45 -20.59
CA PRO A 37 1.12 -15.38 -21.47
C PRO A 37 -0.22 -15.83 -20.84
N PRO A 38 -1.24 -16.15 -21.63
CA PRO A 38 -2.51 -16.66 -21.11
C PRO A 38 -2.32 -18.05 -20.47
N ILE A 39 -3.02 -18.31 -19.36
CA ILE A 39 -3.10 -19.64 -18.73
C ILE A 39 -4.26 -20.44 -19.33
N CYS A 40 -5.35 -19.78 -19.67
CA CYS A 40 -6.49 -20.39 -20.33
C CYS A 40 -7.30 -19.38 -21.15
N SER A 41 -8.13 -19.92 -22.01
CA SER A 41 -9.01 -19.21 -22.94
C SER A 41 -10.45 -19.67 -22.81
N SER A 42 -11.39 -18.85 -23.29
CA SER A 42 -12.83 -19.13 -23.24
C SER A 42 -13.23 -20.46 -23.88
N SER A 43 -12.50 -20.93 -24.91
CA SER A 43 -12.74 -22.24 -25.52
C SER A 43 -12.47 -23.42 -24.58
N GLU A 44 -11.70 -23.20 -23.52
CA GLU A 44 -11.32 -24.23 -22.54
C GLU A 44 -12.21 -24.20 -21.29
N LEU A 45 -13.13 -23.22 -21.18
CA LEU A 45 -13.97 -23.01 -20.00
C LEU A 45 -15.46 -22.98 -20.35
N PRO A 46 -16.24 -23.99 -19.93
CA PRO A 46 -17.70 -23.99 -20.10
C PRO A 46 -18.35 -22.78 -19.41
N GLY A 47 -19.18 -22.04 -20.15
CA GLY A 47 -19.89 -20.85 -19.63
C GLY A 47 -19.04 -19.57 -19.58
N ALA A 48 -17.81 -19.60 -20.11
CA ALA A 48 -16.98 -18.40 -20.23
C ALA A 48 -17.54 -17.39 -21.25
N PRO A 49 -17.32 -16.07 -21.02
CA PRO A 49 -17.58 -15.06 -22.05
C PRO A 49 -16.78 -15.35 -23.32
N LEU A 50 -17.41 -15.13 -24.47
CA LEU A 50 -16.77 -15.36 -25.77
C LEU A 50 -15.50 -14.49 -25.91
N ASN A 51 -14.40 -15.10 -26.36
CA ASN A 51 -13.08 -14.46 -26.55
C ASN A 51 -12.40 -13.95 -25.27
N ALA A 52 -12.77 -14.46 -24.09
CA ALA A 52 -12.03 -14.18 -22.86
C ALA A 52 -10.72 -14.99 -22.81
N SER A 53 -9.65 -14.36 -22.30
CA SER A 53 -8.39 -15.01 -21.92
C SER A 53 -7.98 -14.57 -20.53
N TRP A 54 -7.43 -15.50 -19.74
CA TRP A 54 -6.96 -15.23 -18.38
C TRP A 54 -5.45 -15.29 -18.34
N HIS A 55 -4.86 -14.23 -17.81
CA HIS A 55 -3.42 -14.04 -17.74
C HIS A 55 -3.01 -13.89 -16.27
N PRO A 56 -1.89 -14.51 -15.85
CA PRO A 56 -1.35 -14.28 -14.52
C PRO A 56 -0.85 -12.84 -14.40
N PHE A 57 -0.71 -12.38 -13.17
CA PHE A 57 0.02 -11.14 -12.92
C PHE A 57 1.48 -11.28 -13.37
N PRO A 58 2.06 -10.31 -14.09
CA PRO A 58 3.40 -10.43 -14.64
C PRO A 58 4.46 -10.48 -13.55
N PRO A 59 5.47 -11.35 -13.63
CA PRO A 59 6.55 -11.39 -12.66
C PRO A 59 7.42 -10.12 -12.76
N PRO A 60 8.19 -9.75 -11.71
CA PRO A 60 9.06 -8.58 -11.72
C PRO A 60 9.98 -8.50 -12.95
N LYS A 61 10.56 -9.63 -13.36
CA LYS A 61 11.45 -9.72 -14.53
C LYS A 61 10.77 -9.27 -15.83
N ALA A 62 9.48 -9.54 -16.00
CA ALA A 62 8.73 -9.13 -17.19
C ALA A 62 8.53 -7.61 -17.27
N LEU A 63 8.58 -6.91 -16.14
CA LEU A 63 8.38 -5.46 -16.05
C LEU A 63 9.69 -4.67 -15.89
N ALA A 64 10.83 -5.34 -15.72
CA ALA A 64 12.12 -4.69 -15.43
C ALA A 64 12.79 -4.07 -16.66
N HIS A 65 12.51 -4.58 -17.86
CA HIS A 65 13.22 -4.15 -19.08
C HIS A 65 12.98 -2.65 -19.38
N PRO A 66 14.00 -1.87 -19.83
CA PRO A 66 13.86 -0.43 -20.06
C PRO A 66 12.70 -0.02 -20.98
N ASN A 67 12.42 -0.82 -22.02
CA ASN A 67 11.33 -0.55 -22.98
C ASN A 67 9.92 -0.70 -22.37
N VAL A 68 9.78 -1.30 -21.19
CA VAL A 68 8.47 -1.48 -20.51
C VAL A 68 7.84 -0.13 -20.18
N GLU A 69 8.63 0.88 -19.80
CA GLU A 69 8.08 2.21 -19.52
C GLU A 69 7.36 2.79 -20.75
N ALA A 70 8.01 2.73 -21.92
CA ALA A 70 7.44 3.23 -23.17
C ALA A 70 6.14 2.47 -23.51
N LYS A 71 6.15 1.14 -23.37
CA LYS A 71 4.95 0.34 -23.64
C LYS A 71 3.80 0.65 -22.69
N LEU A 72 4.06 0.80 -21.39
CA LEU A 72 3.03 1.18 -20.42
C LEU A 72 2.46 2.57 -20.67
N ARG A 73 3.27 3.50 -21.22
CA ARG A 73 2.77 4.83 -21.63
C ARG A 73 1.80 4.73 -22.80
N GLU A 74 2.09 3.90 -23.80
CA GLU A 74 1.16 3.60 -24.90
C GLU A 74 -0.17 3.03 -24.38
N LEU A 75 -0.10 2.17 -23.36
CA LEU A 75 -1.26 1.56 -22.70
C LEU A 75 -1.99 2.51 -21.72
N GLY A 76 -1.60 3.78 -21.65
CA GLY A 76 -2.32 4.80 -20.87
C GLY A 76 -2.02 4.82 -19.37
N PHE A 77 -0.89 4.25 -18.92
CA PHE A 77 -0.49 4.31 -17.50
C PHE A 77 0.01 5.70 -17.08
N GLY A 78 0.39 6.55 -18.05
CA GLY A 78 0.87 7.90 -17.80
C GLY A 78 2.17 7.91 -17.01
N TYR A 79 2.29 8.78 -16.00
CA TYR A 79 3.51 8.89 -15.18
C TYR A 79 3.81 7.63 -14.36
N ARG A 80 2.80 6.79 -14.09
CA ARG A 80 2.94 5.55 -13.31
C ARG A 80 3.75 4.48 -14.05
N ALA A 81 3.82 4.57 -15.38
CA ALA A 81 4.66 3.69 -16.21
C ALA A 81 6.12 3.65 -15.71
N LYS A 82 6.69 4.82 -15.43
CA LYS A 82 8.04 4.97 -14.89
C LYS A 82 8.19 4.32 -13.51
N TYR A 83 7.16 4.44 -12.66
CA TYR A 83 7.19 3.90 -11.30
C TYR A 83 7.19 2.37 -11.30
N ILE A 84 6.34 1.76 -12.14
CA ILE A 84 6.26 0.30 -12.28
C ILE A 84 7.58 -0.25 -12.82
N GLN A 85 8.07 0.29 -13.94
CA GLN A 85 9.31 -0.20 -14.57
C GLN A 85 10.52 -0.03 -13.63
N LYS A 86 10.68 1.13 -13.00
CA LYS A 86 11.82 1.36 -12.08
C LYS A 86 11.75 0.52 -10.82
N THR A 87 10.55 0.26 -10.28
CA THR A 87 10.36 -0.61 -9.13
C THR A 87 10.74 -2.05 -9.48
N ALA A 88 10.27 -2.55 -10.62
CA ALA A 88 10.62 -3.87 -11.14
C ALA A 88 12.14 -4.01 -11.39
N ALA A 89 12.74 -3.02 -12.05
CA ALA A 89 14.17 -3.00 -12.33
C ALA A 89 15.02 -2.98 -11.05
N MET A 90 14.67 -2.11 -10.09
CA MET A 90 15.38 -2.02 -8.81
C MET A 90 15.32 -3.34 -8.02
N LEU A 91 14.18 -4.02 -8.03
CA LEU A 91 14.04 -5.33 -7.39
C LEU A 91 14.92 -6.39 -8.07
N CYS A 92 14.89 -6.46 -9.41
CA CYS A 92 15.65 -7.46 -10.16
C CYS A 92 17.16 -7.19 -10.12
N GLU A 93 17.60 -5.95 -9.94
CA GLU A 93 19.01 -5.58 -9.81
C GLU A 93 19.56 -5.94 -8.44
N LYS A 94 18.80 -5.70 -7.38
CA LYS A 94 19.25 -5.90 -5.99
C LYS A 94 19.09 -7.34 -5.50
N HIS A 95 18.20 -8.13 -6.10
CA HIS A 95 17.78 -9.42 -5.57
C HIS A 95 17.64 -10.48 -6.66
N GLU A 96 18.19 -11.67 -6.39
CA GLU A 96 18.07 -12.83 -7.29
C GLU A 96 16.62 -13.32 -7.40
N ASP A 97 15.91 -13.32 -6.27
CA ASP A 97 14.47 -13.61 -6.17
C ASP A 97 13.69 -12.40 -5.63
N PRO A 98 13.28 -11.49 -6.52
CA PRO A 98 12.46 -10.33 -6.18
C PRO A 98 11.18 -10.64 -5.39
N THR A 99 10.50 -11.74 -5.72
CA THR A 99 9.21 -12.08 -5.13
C THR A 99 9.39 -12.56 -3.70
N LYS A 100 10.43 -13.37 -3.44
CA LYS A 100 10.78 -13.82 -2.09
C LYS A 100 11.08 -12.66 -1.14
N VAL A 101 11.86 -11.67 -1.59
CA VAL A 101 12.19 -10.50 -0.76
C VAL A 101 10.96 -9.71 -0.35
N LEU A 102 9.96 -9.58 -1.24
CA LEU A 102 8.70 -8.93 -0.90
C LEU A 102 7.86 -9.75 0.09
N LEU A 103 7.91 -11.09 0.01
CA LEU A 103 7.26 -11.97 0.99
C LEU A 103 7.91 -11.88 2.38
N GLU A 104 9.23 -11.74 2.44
CA GLU A 104 9.97 -11.60 3.70
C GLU A 104 9.59 -10.34 4.48
N LEU A 105 9.06 -9.30 3.81
CA LEU A 105 8.53 -8.10 4.49
C LEU A 105 7.40 -8.41 5.49
N ARG A 106 6.72 -9.56 5.35
CA ARG A 106 5.73 -10.02 6.34
C ARG A 106 6.32 -10.23 7.73
N GLN A 107 7.59 -10.63 7.81
CA GLN A 107 8.28 -10.95 9.06
C GLN A 107 8.83 -9.71 9.79
N LEU A 108 8.98 -8.59 9.09
CA LEU A 108 9.46 -7.35 9.67
C LEU A 108 8.40 -6.69 10.55
N SER A 109 8.80 -5.80 11.46
CA SER A 109 7.84 -4.92 12.13
C SER A 109 7.14 -4.01 11.13
N THR A 110 5.99 -3.46 11.51
CA THR A 110 5.22 -2.54 10.66
C THR A 110 6.02 -1.31 10.26
N SER A 111 6.86 -0.77 11.16
CA SER A 111 7.70 0.40 10.85
C SER A 111 8.77 0.05 9.83
N GLU A 112 9.50 -1.04 10.04
CA GLU A 112 10.57 -1.49 9.14
C GLU A 112 10.00 -1.83 7.76
N ALA A 113 8.91 -2.61 7.69
CA ALA A 113 8.26 -2.94 6.43
C ALA A 113 7.79 -1.67 5.68
N ARG A 114 7.26 -0.67 6.39
CA ARG A 114 6.88 0.62 5.80
C ARG A 114 8.09 1.35 5.21
N GLU A 115 9.19 1.44 5.95
CA GLU A 115 10.41 2.10 5.48
C GLU A 115 10.94 1.44 4.20
N ARG A 116 10.99 0.11 4.16
CA ARG A 116 11.39 -0.65 2.97
C ARG A 116 10.47 -0.38 1.78
N LEU A 117 9.16 -0.30 1.99
CA LEU A 117 8.19 0.00 0.93
C LEU A 117 8.37 1.41 0.36
N LEU A 118 8.71 2.40 1.20
CA LEU A 118 8.90 3.79 0.79
C LEU A 118 10.14 4.00 -0.10
N GLU A 119 11.04 3.01 -0.20
CA GLU A 119 12.16 3.02 -1.14
C GLU A 119 11.71 2.79 -2.60
N PHE A 120 10.52 2.20 -2.82
CA PHE A 120 10.02 1.92 -4.15
C PHE A 120 9.49 3.17 -4.87
N HIS A 121 9.67 3.19 -6.19
CA HIS A 121 9.25 4.34 -6.99
C HIS A 121 7.73 4.41 -7.05
N GLY A 122 7.19 5.58 -6.76
CA GLY A 122 5.74 5.76 -6.71
C GLY A 122 5.08 5.18 -5.46
N VAL A 123 5.83 4.79 -4.43
CA VAL A 123 5.26 4.39 -3.14
C VAL A 123 5.39 5.54 -2.15
N GLY A 124 4.25 6.11 -1.77
CA GLY A 124 4.14 7.07 -0.67
C GLY A 124 3.40 6.44 0.52
N PRO A 125 3.22 7.17 1.65
CA PRO A 125 2.65 6.64 2.88
C PRO A 125 1.34 5.86 2.69
N LYS A 126 0.38 6.42 1.93
CA LYS A 126 -0.89 5.76 1.64
C LYS A 126 -0.71 4.44 0.89
N VAL A 127 0.14 4.43 -0.14
CA VAL A 127 0.38 3.21 -0.95
C VAL A 127 1.07 2.15 -0.10
N ALA A 128 2.09 2.54 0.68
CA ALA A 128 2.77 1.64 1.60
C ALA A 128 1.78 1.02 2.61
N ASP A 129 0.91 1.84 3.21
CA ASP A 129 -0.09 1.34 4.17
C ASP A 129 -1.12 0.41 3.53
N CYS A 130 -1.52 0.64 2.26
CA CYS A 130 -2.36 -0.32 1.54
C CYS A 130 -1.67 -1.69 1.38
N ILE A 131 -0.37 -1.69 1.05
CA ILE A 131 0.41 -2.92 0.86
C ILE A 131 0.60 -3.63 2.19
N LEU A 132 0.91 -2.89 3.26
CA LEU A 132 1.04 -3.41 4.62
C LEU A 132 -0.23 -4.15 5.07
N LEU A 133 -1.38 -3.50 4.89
CA LEU A 133 -2.67 -4.03 5.31
C LEU A 133 -3.12 -5.24 4.49
N MET A 134 -2.97 -5.19 3.16
CA MET A 134 -3.63 -6.14 2.26
C MET A 134 -2.71 -7.27 1.77
N SER A 135 -1.40 -7.19 2.03
CA SER A 135 -0.45 -8.22 1.58
C SER A 135 0.66 -8.59 2.58
N LEU A 136 0.94 -7.75 3.58
CA LEU A 136 2.04 -7.96 4.55
C LEU A 136 1.58 -8.26 5.99
N ASP A 137 0.32 -8.64 6.17
CA ASP A 137 -0.25 -9.12 7.43
C ASP A 137 -0.26 -8.08 8.58
N LYS A 138 -0.24 -6.77 8.27
CA LYS A 138 -0.27 -5.69 9.27
C LYS A 138 -1.71 -5.19 9.48
N THR A 139 -2.48 -5.94 10.26
CA THR A 139 -3.93 -5.74 10.44
C THR A 139 -4.32 -4.43 11.12
N GLU A 140 -3.39 -3.81 11.83
CA GLU A 140 -3.54 -2.57 12.58
C GLU A 140 -3.36 -1.31 11.71
N VAL A 141 -2.81 -1.45 10.50
CA VAL A 141 -2.48 -0.32 9.63
C VAL A 141 -3.72 0.20 8.92
N VAL A 142 -3.92 1.52 8.97
CA VAL A 142 -5.06 2.21 8.33
C VAL A 142 -4.58 3.12 7.20
N PRO A 143 -4.75 2.74 5.93
CA PRO A 143 -4.39 3.60 4.79
C PRO A 143 -5.35 4.78 4.70
N VAL A 144 -4.86 6.01 4.87
CA VAL A 144 -5.72 7.21 4.87
C VAL A 144 -5.70 7.91 3.52
N ASP A 145 -6.80 7.80 2.77
CA ASP A 145 -7.03 8.59 1.56
C ASP A 145 -8.10 9.67 1.76
N THR A 146 -8.56 10.27 0.67
CA THR A 146 -9.60 11.31 0.72
C THR A 146 -10.96 10.79 1.19
N HIS A 147 -11.32 9.54 0.89
CA HIS A 147 -12.57 8.92 1.38
C HIS A 147 -12.47 8.64 2.88
N VAL A 148 -11.34 8.06 3.31
CA VAL A 148 -11.08 7.78 4.73
C VAL A 148 -11.06 9.07 5.55
N GLN A 149 -10.49 10.14 4.99
CA GLN A 149 -10.54 11.47 5.59
C GLN A 149 -11.97 11.98 5.73
N GLN A 150 -12.84 11.79 4.72
CA GLN A 150 -14.24 12.19 4.78
C GLN A 150 -14.99 11.42 5.89
N ILE A 151 -14.76 10.12 6.03
CA ILE A 151 -15.31 9.29 7.11
C ILE A 151 -14.83 9.82 8.46
N ALA A 152 -13.53 10.09 8.61
CA ALA A 152 -12.95 10.63 9.84
C ALA A 152 -13.57 11.99 10.23
N THR A 153 -13.77 12.88 9.25
CA THR A 153 -14.42 14.19 9.46
C THR A 153 -15.90 14.05 9.83
N LYS A 154 -16.64 13.15 9.19
CA LYS A 154 -18.08 12.94 9.39
C LYS A 154 -18.39 12.27 10.73
N MET A 155 -17.61 11.25 11.11
CA MET A 155 -17.96 10.33 12.20
C MET A 155 -17.02 10.38 13.40
N TYR A 156 -15.78 10.88 13.26
CA TYR A 156 -14.76 10.79 14.31
C TYR A 156 -14.28 12.16 14.82
N GLY A 157 -15.02 13.22 14.49
CA GLY A 157 -14.79 14.55 15.06
C GLY A 157 -13.61 15.31 14.46
N PHE A 158 -13.05 14.87 13.33
CA PHE A 158 -12.03 15.63 12.56
C PHE A 158 -12.64 16.80 11.79
N ARG A 159 -13.39 17.67 12.49
CA ARG A 159 -14.08 18.81 11.88
C ARG A 159 -13.07 19.76 11.24
N SER A 160 -13.24 20.04 9.95
CA SER A 160 -12.55 21.15 9.31
C SER A 160 -13.19 22.46 9.81
N GLN A 161 -12.39 23.40 10.32
CA GLN A 161 -12.82 24.73 10.76
C GLN A 161 -13.30 25.64 9.60
N GLY A 162 -13.50 25.09 8.39
CA GLY A 162 -13.94 25.83 7.21
C GLY A 162 -14.78 24.99 6.25
N LYS A 163 -15.41 25.65 5.27
CA LYS A 163 -16.32 25.04 4.27
C LYS A 163 -15.67 24.00 3.35
N ARG A 164 -14.34 23.85 3.35
CA ARG A 164 -13.60 22.88 2.53
C ARG A 164 -12.84 21.89 3.41
N PRO A 165 -12.75 20.59 3.00
CA PRO A 165 -11.87 19.63 3.65
C PRO A 165 -10.42 20.15 3.65
N LYS A 166 -9.70 19.99 4.76
CA LYS A 166 -8.26 20.31 4.80
C LYS A 166 -7.54 19.42 3.78
N ALA A 167 -6.59 19.98 3.03
CA ALA A 167 -5.75 19.15 2.17
C ALA A 167 -4.98 18.12 3.02
N MET A 168 -4.90 16.89 2.51
CA MET A 168 -4.15 15.83 3.16
C MET A 168 -2.69 16.26 3.33
N ASN A 169 -2.18 16.13 4.55
CA ASN A 169 -0.78 16.38 4.89
C ASN A 169 -0.30 15.31 5.89
N PRO A 170 1.02 15.12 6.06
CA PRO A 170 1.55 14.04 6.89
C PRO A 170 1.03 14.04 8.34
N ARG A 171 0.86 15.23 8.94
CA ARG A 171 0.35 15.34 10.31
C ARG A 171 -1.10 14.88 10.41
N LEU A 172 -1.97 15.37 9.52
CA LEU A 172 -3.37 14.97 9.49
C LEU A 172 -3.53 13.48 9.17
N TYR A 173 -2.70 12.94 8.27
CA TYR A 173 -2.65 11.52 7.97
C TYR A 173 -2.41 10.70 9.25
N SER A 174 -1.35 11.04 9.99
CA SER A 174 -0.99 10.33 11.23
C SER A 174 -2.03 10.49 12.33
N GLU A 175 -2.63 11.67 12.49
CA GLU A 175 -3.69 11.90 13.48
C GLU A 175 -4.92 11.04 13.18
N ILE A 176 -5.35 10.95 11.92
CA ILE A 176 -6.48 10.11 11.51
C ILE A 176 -6.16 8.62 11.70
N ALA A 177 -4.98 8.18 11.25
CA ALA A 177 -4.56 6.79 11.42
C ALA A 177 -4.51 6.40 12.89
N SER A 178 -3.86 7.22 13.75
CA SER A 178 -3.81 6.99 15.20
C SER A 178 -5.20 6.91 15.80
N LYS A 179 -6.11 7.84 15.45
CA LYS A 179 -7.47 7.81 15.99
C LYS A 179 -8.20 6.51 15.67
N PHE A 180 -8.04 5.98 14.46
CA PHE A 180 -8.64 4.70 14.09
C PHE A 180 -7.97 3.52 14.81
N THR A 181 -6.64 3.50 14.91
CA THR A 181 -5.92 2.48 15.69
C THR A 181 -6.30 2.51 17.17
N ASP A 182 -6.41 3.69 17.79
CA ASP A 182 -6.83 3.85 19.19
C ASP A 182 -8.28 3.39 19.43
N THR A 183 -9.13 3.46 18.41
CA THR A 183 -10.54 3.10 18.52
C THR A 183 -10.77 1.59 18.27
N TRP A 184 -10.03 0.99 17.34
CA TRP A 184 -10.27 -0.37 16.87
C TRP A 184 -9.13 -1.37 17.18
N GLY A 185 -8.04 -0.90 17.78
CA GLY A 185 -6.92 -1.72 18.21
C GLY A 185 -6.20 -2.44 17.06
N SER A 186 -5.81 -3.69 17.31
CA SER A 186 -4.98 -4.50 16.40
C SER A 186 -5.64 -4.84 15.06
N TYR A 187 -6.95 -4.64 14.92
CA TYR A 187 -7.69 -4.90 13.68
C TYR A 187 -8.25 -3.63 13.03
N ALA A 188 -7.68 -2.46 13.36
CA ALA A 188 -8.14 -1.18 12.85
C ALA A 188 -8.17 -1.09 11.32
N GLY A 189 -7.20 -1.68 10.62
CA GLY A 189 -7.21 -1.72 9.16
C GLY A 189 -8.36 -2.55 8.59
N TRP A 190 -8.77 -3.61 9.27
CA TRP A 190 -9.90 -4.44 8.87
C TRP A 190 -11.23 -3.72 9.11
N ALA A 191 -11.39 -3.11 10.29
CA ALA A 191 -12.58 -2.30 10.63
C ALA A 191 -12.75 -1.13 9.66
N HIS A 192 -11.67 -0.41 9.38
CA HIS A 192 -11.60 0.63 8.35
C HIS A 192 -12.13 0.13 6.99
N SER A 193 -11.75 -1.07 6.58
CA SER A 193 -12.11 -1.60 5.26
C SER A 193 -13.60 -1.90 5.11
N VAL A 194 -14.28 -2.24 6.22
CA VAL A 194 -15.74 -2.36 6.25
C VAL A 194 -16.37 -1.00 6.00
N LEU A 195 -15.94 0.05 6.71
CA LEU A 195 -16.47 1.41 6.53
C LEU A 195 -16.19 1.97 5.14
N PHE A 196 -14.98 1.76 4.63
CA PHE A 196 -14.61 2.15 3.27
C PHE A 196 -15.53 1.49 2.24
N THR A 197 -15.78 0.19 2.38
CA THR A 197 -16.67 -0.55 1.46
C THR A 197 -18.11 -0.06 1.55
N ALA A 198 -18.61 0.25 2.75
CA ALA A 198 -19.95 0.79 2.95
C ALA A 198 -20.15 2.18 2.34
N ASP A 199 -19.10 3.00 2.25
CA ASP A 199 -19.15 4.35 1.65
C ASP A 199 -19.05 4.32 0.10
N LEU A 200 -18.65 3.19 -0.49
CA LEU A 200 -18.61 3.05 -1.95
C LEU A 200 -20.03 3.00 -2.53
N LYS A 201 -20.33 3.89 -3.48
CA LYS A 201 -21.62 3.94 -4.19
C LYS A 201 -22.06 2.58 -4.75
N SER A 202 -21.12 1.77 -5.24
CA SER A 202 -21.40 0.44 -5.78
C SER A 202 -21.99 -0.53 -4.75
N PHE A 203 -21.79 -0.26 -3.46
CA PHE A 203 -22.29 -1.06 -2.34
C PHE A 203 -23.39 -0.37 -1.55
N ALA A 204 -23.76 0.86 -1.89
CA ALA A 204 -24.80 1.62 -1.18
C ALA A 204 -26.16 0.91 -1.15
N ASN A 205 -26.43 0.04 -2.12
CA ASN A 205 -27.67 -0.73 -2.26
C ASN A 205 -27.48 -2.23 -2.01
N PHE A 206 -26.29 -2.67 -1.59
CA PHE A 206 -26.01 -4.10 -1.42
C PHE A 206 -26.79 -4.64 -0.22
N GLY A 207 -27.75 -5.53 -0.47
CA GLY A 207 -28.59 -6.14 0.57
C GLY A 207 -29.78 -5.29 1.02
N LEU A 208 -30.09 -4.17 0.33
CA LEU A 208 -31.29 -3.37 0.58
C LEU A 208 -32.40 -3.72 -0.41
N ASP A 209 -33.63 -3.90 0.09
CA ASP A 209 -34.81 -3.95 -0.76
C ASP A 209 -35.00 -2.62 -1.52
N SER A 210 -35.63 -2.68 -2.69
CA SER A 210 -35.70 -1.54 -3.64
C SER A 210 -36.30 -0.26 -3.04
N THR A 211 -37.09 -0.36 -1.98
CA THR A 211 -37.67 0.78 -1.23
C THR A 211 -36.67 1.41 -0.24
N ALA A 212 -35.77 0.63 0.37
CA ALA A 212 -34.76 1.12 1.32
C ALA A 212 -33.55 1.77 0.62
N ALA A 213 -33.21 1.32 -0.59
CA ALA A 213 -32.17 1.91 -1.44
C ALA A 213 -32.43 3.40 -1.75
N ALA A 214 -33.70 3.80 -1.90
CA ALA A 214 -34.08 5.20 -2.14
C ALA A 214 -33.86 6.11 -0.91
N MET A 215 -33.93 5.56 0.31
CA MET A 215 -33.68 6.30 1.55
C MET A 215 -32.19 6.30 1.97
N ALA A 216 -31.43 5.28 1.57
CA ALA A 216 -30.00 5.14 1.90
C ALA A 216 -29.13 6.25 1.28
N HIS A 217 -29.58 6.88 0.18
CA HIS A 217 -28.90 8.02 -0.43
C HIS A 217 -28.83 9.27 0.47
N ASP A 218 -29.61 9.33 1.55
CA ASP A 218 -29.65 10.44 2.52
C ASP A 218 -29.26 10.03 3.96
N ALA A 219 -29.04 8.73 4.20
CA ALA A 219 -28.80 8.21 5.54
C ALA A 219 -27.33 8.34 5.97
N THR A 220 -27.10 9.12 7.01
CA THR A 220 -25.83 9.19 7.74
C THR A 220 -25.63 7.87 8.50
N LEU A 221 -24.51 7.16 8.25
CA LEU A 221 -24.15 5.96 9.01
C LEU A 221 -24.15 6.27 10.52
N PRO A 222 -24.76 5.43 11.37
CA PRO A 222 -24.78 5.63 12.81
C PRO A 222 -23.37 5.71 13.40
N LEU A 223 -23.14 6.63 14.34
CA LEU A 223 -21.91 6.70 15.12
C LEU A 223 -21.68 5.37 15.86
N PRO A 224 -20.43 4.85 15.92
CA PRO A 224 -20.14 3.71 16.76
C PRO A 224 -20.39 4.09 18.23
N SER A 225 -21.26 3.33 18.89
CA SER A 225 -21.43 3.39 20.35
C SER A 225 -20.14 2.96 21.04
N PRO A 226 -19.78 3.54 22.20
CA PRO A 226 -18.65 3.06 23.00
C PRO A 226 -18.76 1.55 23.24
N ALA A 227 -17.63 0.85 23.11
CA ALA A 227 -17.55 -0.59 23.28
C ALA A 227 -18.13 -0.99 24.65
N PRO A 228 -19.00 -2.02 24.73
CA PRO A 228 -19.42 -2.57 26.00
C PRO A 228 -18.20 -3.18 26.70
N VAL A 229 -18.15 -3.02 28.01
CA VAL A 229 -17.19 -3.71 28.89
C VAL A 229 -17.31 -5.21 28.62
N VAL A 230 -16.20 -5.84 28.25
CA VAL A 230 -16.14 -7.28 27.97
C VAL A 230 -16.43 -8.03 29.27
N ASP A 231 -17.64 -8.58 29.37
CA ASP A 231 -17.94 -9.61 30.35
C ASP A 231 -17.18 -10.89 29.97
N LYS A 232 -16.54 -11.51 30.95
CA LYS A 232 -15.70 -12.70 30.76
C LYS A 232 -16.54 -13.84 30.20
N ASN A 233 -16.09 -14.42 29.09
CA ASN A 233 -16.72 -15.58 28.46
C ASN A 233 -16.44 -16.84 29.31
N PRO A 234 -17.45 -17.61 29.76
CA PRO A 234 -17.28 -18.70 30.73
C PRO A 234 -16.91 -20.05 30.08
N LEU A 235 -15.85 -20.09 29.26
CA LEU A 235 -15.36 -21.33 28.64
C LEU A 235 -13.84 -21.58 28.75
N ASP A 236 -13.12 -20.79 29.55
CA ASP A 236 -11.73 -21.08 29.95
C ASP A 236 -11.70 -21.70 31.35
N GLU A 237 -12.17 -22.95 31.47
CA GLU A 237 -11.82 -23.83 32.60
C GLU A 237 -11.58 -25.26 32.11
N GLN A 238 -10.34 -25.55 31.75
CA GLN A 238 -9.76 -26.90 31.88
C GLN A 238 -8.31 -26.75 32.41
N PRO A 239 -7.90 -27.50 33.46
CA PRO A 239 -6.63 -27.28 34.13
C PRO A 239 -5.45 -27.97 33.43
N VAL A 240 -4.32 -27.26 33.38
CA VAL A 240 -3.00 -27.79 33.00
C VAL A 240 -2.37 -28.48 34.21
N PRO A 241 -1.85 -29.71 34.11
CA PRO A 241 -1.17 -30.36 35.22
C PRO A 241 0.25 -29.81 35.40
N THR A 242 0.53 -29.41 36.64
CA THR A 242 1.84 -29.07 37.20
C THR A 242 2.77 -30.26 37.27
N ASN A 243 4.03 -30.09 36.89
CA ASN A 243 5.15 -30.84 37.49
C ASN A 243 6.31 -29.89 37.75
N GLU A 244 6.62 -29.73 39.02
CA GLU A 244 7.82 -29.08 39.53
C GLU A 244 9.03 -30.01 39.36
N SER A 245 10.17 -29.46 38.94
CA SER A 245 11.47 -29.95 39.39
C SER A 245 12.52 -28.84 39.29
N GLU A 246 13.21 -28.68 40.40
CA GLU A 246 14.14 -27.63 40.81
C GLU A 246 15.52 -27.61 40.11
N ILE A 247 16.10 -26.39 40.09
CA ILE A 247 17.53 -26.00 40.25
C ILE A 247 18.55 -26.46 39.19
N SER A 248 19.22 -25.50 38.51
CA SER A 248 20.63 -25.13 38.78
C SER A 248 21.20 -24.13 37.76
N SER A 249 22.06 -23.26 38.28
CA SER A 249 22.78 -22.16 37.63
C SER A 249 23.94 -22.63 36.73
N ARG A 250 24.18 -21.90 35.62
CA ARG A 250 25.52 -21.62 35.02
C ARG A 250 25.43 -20.75 33.74
N LYS A 251 26.04 -19.56 33.77
CA LYS A 251 26.73 -18.90 32.63
C LYS A 251 28.13 -19.57 32.46
N PRO A 252 28.93 -19.39 31.38
CA PRO A 252 29.04 -18.23 30.47
C PRO A 252 29.34 -18.57 28.99
N GLY A 253 29.55 -17.55 28.13
CA GLY A 253 30.24 -17.72 26.84
C GLY A 253 29.98 -16.66 25.79
N THR A 254 30.73 -15.56 25.85
CA THR A 254 30.89 -14.54 24.79
C THR A 254 31.65 -15.09 23.59
N HIS A 255 31.21 -14.77 22.37
CA HIS A 255 32.09 -14.75 21.19
C HIS A 255 31.85 -13.48 20.35
N ASN A 256 32.89 -12.66 20.29
CA ASN A 256 33.11 -11.60 19.31
C ASN A 256 33.45 -12.22 17.95
N LEU A 257 33.06 -11.54 16.86
CA LEU A 257 33.87 -11.43 15.66
C LEU A 257 33.52 -10.13 14.94
N VAL A 258 34.50 -9.22 15.00
CA VAL A 258 34.65 -7.98 14.23
C VAL A 258 35.80 -8.23 13.24
N GLU A 259 35.83 -7.46 12.16
CA GLU A 259 36.91 -7.27 11.16
C GLU A 259 36.92 -8.28 10.00
N CYS A 260 37.24 -7.94 8.75
CA CYS A 260 37.60 -6.70 8.01
C CYS A 260 37.46 -7.09 6.51
N VAL A 261 37.49 -6.22 5.49
CA VAL A 261 38.68 -5.54 4.96
C VAL A 261 38.24 -4.62 3.80
N ASN A 262 38.71 -3.37 3.82
CA ASN A 262 38.77 -2.40 2.72
C ASN A 262 39.88 -2.72 1.71
N PHE A 263 39.81 -2.16 0.48
CA PHE A 263 40.88 -1.59 -0.37
C PHE A 263 40.43 -1.70 -1.85
N TYR A 264 40.51 -0.70 -2.76
CA TYR A 264 41.56 0.27 -3.07
C TYR A 264 41.00 1.58 -3.68
N SER A 265 41.81 2.64 -3.60
CA SER A 265 41.63 3.96 -4.22
C SER A 265 42.77 4.25 -5.21
N SER A 266 42.49 4.97 -6.31
CA SER A 266 43.40 5.94 -7.00
C SER A 266 42.65 6.54 -8.21
N GLN A 267 42.24 7.83 -8.19
CA GLN A 267 42.94 9.05 -8.67
C GLN A 267 42.83 9.31 -10.20
N GLY A 268 42.42 10.52 -10.56
CA GLY A 268 42.44 11.06 -11.93
C GLY A 268 41.52 12.28 -12.11
N GLU A 269 42.04 13.49 -11.86
CA GLU A 269 41.42 14.78 -12.23
C GLU A 269 41.57 15.07 -13.73
N THR A 270 40.57 15.73 -14.34
CA THR A 270 40.74 16.87 -15.28
C THR A 270 39.42 17.64 -15.40
N ARG A 271 39.51 18.98 -15.49
CA ARG A 271 38.44 19.97 -15.64
C ARG A 271 38.06 20.15 -17.12
N GLU A 272 36.78 20.37 -17.44
CA GLU A 272 36.25 21.53 -18.19
C GLU A 272 34.72 21.46 -18.36
N ALA A 273 34.12 22.57 -18.81
CA ALA A 273 32.82 23.12 -18.37
C ALA A 273 31.58 22.82 -19.25
N SER A 274 30.40 23.17 -18.68
CA SER A 274 29.05 23.36 -19.29
C SER A 274 28.27 22.05 -19.60
N GLU A 275 26.98 21.86 -19.29
CA GLU A 275 25.80 22.75 -19.20
C GLU A 275 24.79 22.29 -18.12
N ASP A 276 23.96 23.24 -17.67
CA ASP A 276 22.90 23.16 -16.65
C ASP A 276 21.89 22.00 -16.84
N LEU A 277 22.02 20.92 -16.07
CA LEU A 277 20.96 19.92 -15.91
C LEU A 277 20.90 19.32 -14.50
N ASP A 278 20.91 20.14 -13.45
CA ASP A 278 20.49 19.64 -12.13
C ASP A 278 19.89 20.73 -11.25
N THR A 279 18.59 21.00 -11.45
CA THR A 279 17.79 21.73 -10.47
C THR A 279 16.63 20.87 -10.00
N THR A 280 16.59 20.66 -8.68
CA THR A 280 15.55 19.91 -7.98
C THR A 280 14.18 20.59 -8.16
N LEU A 281 13.10 19.81 -8.03
CA LEU A 281 11.73 20.31 -8.11
C LEU A 281 11.47 21.47 -7.14
N ALA A 282 12.12 21.44 -5.97
CA ALA A 282 12.03 22.49 -4.96
C ALA A 282 12.59 23.84 -5.47
N GLU A 283 13.69 23.83 -6.21
CA GLU A 283 14.29 25.05 -6.78
C GLU A 283 13.47 25.60 -7.95
N ARG A 284 12.84 24.74 -8.77
CA ARG A 284 11.92 25.16 -9.84
C ARG A 284 10.66 25.83 -9.29
N VAL A 285 10.15 25.36 -8.14
CA VAL A 285 8.99 25.96 -7.45
C VAL A 285 9.34 27.31 -6.82
N LYS A 286 10.54 27.47 -6.24
CA LYS A 286 11.00 28.77 -5.73
C LYS A 286 11.19 29.79 -6.85
N ARG A 287 11.72 29.38 -8.00
CA ARG A 287 11.93 30.28 -9.16
C ARG A 287 10.60 30.78 -9.75
N ARG A 288 9.58 29.92 -9.84
CA ARG A 288 8.22 30.32 -10.25
C ARG A 288 7.55 31.31 -9.29
N ARG A 289 7.79 31.18 -7.98
CA ARG A 289 7.25 32.14 -6.99
C ARG A 289 7.92 33.51 -7.05
N ARG A 290 9.18 33.60 -7.48
CA ARG A 290 9.89 34.88 -7.66
C ARG A 290 9.47 35.62 -8.94
N LEU A 291 9.07 34.89 -9.98
CA LEU A 291 8.63 35.47 -11.26
C LEU A 291 7.16 35.90 -11.28
N GLY A 292 6.35 35.47 -10.31
CA GLY A 292 4.92 35.82 -10.20
C GLY A 292 4.61 37.12 -9.44
N ASN A 293 5.62 37.85 -8.95
CA ASN A 293 5.44 39.08 -8.18
C ASN A 293 5.81 40.36 -8.95
N HIS A 294 6.07 40.26 -10.27
CA HIS A 294 6.27 41.41 -11.16
C HIS A 294 5.42 41.25 -12.44
N ALA A 295 4.11 41.18 -12.25
CA ALA A 295 3.10 41.46 -13.27
C ALA A 295 1.88 42.10 -12.58
#